data_AF-A0A9P0JPQ0-F1
#
_entry.id   AF-A0A9P0JPQ0-F1
#
_cell.length_a   1.000
_cell.length_b   1.000
_cell.length_c   1.000
_cell.angle_alpha   90.00
_cell.angle_beta   90.00
_cell.angle_gamma   90.00
#
_symmetry.space_group_name_H-M   'P 1'
#
loop_
_entity.id
_entity.type
_entity.pdbx_description
1 polymer ?
#
loop_
_entity_poly.entity_id
_entity_poly.type
_entity_poly.pdbx_seq_one_letter_code
_entity_poly.pdbx_strand_id
1 'polypeptide(L)'
;MSVVRELRETIPNKGLIKGDSKVIRPEDVLKLTKISDAYLCEPDANIYEIDFTRFKIRDLESGAVLFEIAKPVHDNLKDGGDKTDNDEIVDHNSGRFVRYQFTPQFLKLKTVGATVEFTVGSKPVNGFRMIERHFFRDKLLKTFDFDFGFCLPFSRNTCEHIYEFPALPAQLVNEMTAHPFETRSDSFYFVDDCLIMHNKADYAYNGGTV
;
A
#
# COMPACT_ATOMS: atom_id res chain seq x y z
N MET A 1 -10.04 12.22 14.28
CA MET A 1 -10.48 11.85 12.92
C MET A 1 -10.61 10.33 12.90
N SER A 2 -11.79 9.78 12.58
CA SER A 2 -12.05 8.35 12.62
C SER A 2 -12.09 7.81 11.20
N VAL A 3 -11.23 6.85 10.86
CA VAL A 3 -11.28 6.12 9.58
C VAL A 3 -11.85 4.74 9.88
N VAL A 4 -12.98 4.41 9.25
CA VAL A 4 -13.58 3.09 9.32
C VAL A 4 -12.96 2.23 8.22
N ARG A 5 -12.33 1.10 8.60
CA ARG A 5 -11.95 0.04 7.67
C ARG A 5 -13.24 -0.68 7.26
N GLU A 6 -13.89 -0.24 6.19
CA GLU A 6 -14.92 -1.05 5.55
C GLU A 6 -14.25 -2.14 4.71
N LEU A 7 -14.32 -3.38 5.19
CA LEU A 7 -14.20 -4.57 4.36
C LEU A 7 -15.46 -4.64 3.50
N ARG A 8 -15.37 -4.28 2.21
CA ARG A 8 -16.46 -4.53 1.26
C ARG A 8 -16.02 -5.47 0.15
N GLU A 9 -16.97 -6.30 -0.23
CA GLU A 9 -16.97 -7.42 -1.18
C GLU A 9 -15.99 -7.28 -2.35
N THR A 10 -15.09 -8.26 -2.40
CA THR A 10 -14.42 -8.85 -3.57
C THR A 10 -14.52 -8.04 -4.86
N ILE A 11 -13.41 -7.36 -5.19
CA ILE A 11 -13.15 -6.96 -6.57
C ILE A 11 -13.16 -8.25 -7.41
N PRO A 12 -14.03 -8.37 -8.43
CA PRO A 12 -14.10 -9.57 -9.24
C PRO A 12 -12.77 -9.80 -9.91
N ASN A 13 -12.18 -10.96 -9.63
CA ASN A 13 -10.94 -11.45 -10.20
C ASN A 13 -11.18 -11.68 -11.72
N LYS A 14 -11.04 -10.63 -12.53
CA LYS A 14 -10.89 -10.82 -13.97
C LYS A 14 -9.53 -11.48 -14.15
N GLY A 15 -9.60 -12.76 -14.50
CA GLY A 15 -8.49 -13.70 -14.43
C GLY A 15 -7.15 -13.11 -14.82
N LEU A 16 -6.15 -13.47 -14.02
CA LEU A 16 -4.73 -13.36 -14.31
C LEU A 16 -4.48 -13.52 -15.81
N ILE A 17 -3.62 -12.67 -16.37
CA ILE A 17 -3.07 -12.90 -17.70
C ILE A 17 -2.35 -14.25 -17.64
N LYS A 18 -3.07 -15.33 -18.02
CA LYS A 18 -2.53 -16.66 -18.24
C LYS A 18 -1.77 -16.64 -19.56
N GLY A 19 -0.58 -16.08 -19.52
CA GLY A 19 0.46 -16.26 -20.51
C GLY A 19 1.77 -16.22 -19.75
N ASP A 20 2.57 -17.28 -19.85
CA ASP A 20 3.92 -17.48 -19.30
C ASP A 20 4.32 -16.53 -18.17
N SER A 21 4.45 -17.03 -16.93
CA SER A 21 4.81 -16.27 -15.73
C SER A 21 5.96 -15.28 -15.99
N LYS A 22 5.59 -14.09 -16.48
CA LYS A 22 6.52 -13.06 -16.88
C LYS A 22 6.87 -12.38 -15.58
N VAL A 23 8.12 -12.53 -15.16
CA VAL A 23 8.67 -11.75 -14.05
C VAL A 23 8.43 -10.28 -14.36
N ILE A 24 7.56 -9.64 -13.58
CA ILE A 24 7.27 -8.21 -13.70
C ILE A 24 8.44 -7.44 -13.09
N ARG A 25 9.00 -6.52 -13.87
CA ARG A 25 10.15 -5.72 -13.49
C ARG A 25 9.76 -4.25 -13.24
N PRO A 26 10.60 -3.44 -12.58
CA PRO A 26 10.36 -2.02 -12.38
C PRO A 26 9.99 -1.26 -13.66
N GLU A 27 10.67 -1.55 -14.77
CA GLU A 27 10.43 -0.91 -16.06
C GLU A 27 9.06 -1.25 -16.67
N ASP A 28 8.44 -2.38 -16.31
CA ASP A 28 7.10 -2.73 -16.76
C ASP A 28 6.06 -1.83 -16.06
N VAL A 29 6.19 -1.62 -14.74
CA VAL A 29 5.22 -0.82 -13.97
C VAL A 29 5.38 0.68 -14.19
N LEU A 30 6.60 1.15 -14.49
CA LEU A 30 6.85 2.57 -14.82
C LEU A 30 6.14 3.01 -16.11
N LYS A 31 5.86 2.08 -17.02
CA LYS A 31 5.14 2.33 -18.29
C LYS A 31 3.62 2.36 -18.12
N LEU A 32 3.08 1.98 -16.96
CA LEU A 32 1.63 1.93 -16.75
C LEU A 32 1.03 3.33 -16.79
N THR A 33 0.11 3.57 -17.72
CA THR A 33 -0.58 4.85 -17.86
C THR A 33 -1.85 4.95 -17.04
N LYS A 34 -2.31 3.83 -16.46
CA LYS A 34 -3.55 3.71 -15.68
C LYS A 34 -3.33 2.79 -14.48
N ILE A 35 -4.28 2.85 -13.53
CA ILE A 35 -4.37 1.85 -12.46
C ILE A 35 -4.50 0.45 -13.06
N SER A 36 -3.84 -0.54 -12.47
CA SER A 36 -3.95 -1.92 -12.92
C SER A 36 -5.32 -2.51 -12.55
N ASP A 37 -5.93 -3.23 -13.49
CA ASP A 37 -7.26 -3.85 -13.32
C ASP A 37 -7.24 -4.99 -12.29
N ALA A 38 -6.11 -5.67 -12.15
CA ALA A 38 -5.92 -6.82 -11.28
C ALA A 38 -4.56 -6.73 -10.55
N TYR A 39 -4.34 -7.63 -9.60
CA TYR A 39 -3.02 -7.77 -8.98
C TYR A 39 -2.02 -8.38 -9.98
N LEU A 40 -0.80 -7.84 -10.03
CA LEU A 40 0.25 -8.28 -10.95
C LEU A 40 1.13 -9.41 -10.37
N CYS A 41 0.92 -9.81 -9.11
CA CYS A 41 1.55 -10.96 -8.50
C CYS A 41 0.61 -11.64 -7.50
N GLU A 42 0.81 -12.95 -7.35
CA GLU A 42 0.18 -13.73 -6.29
C GLU A 42 0.84 -13.43 -4.93
N PRO A 43 0.13 -13.63 -3.82
CA PRO A 43 0.71 -13.46 -2.48
C PRO A 43 1.89 -14.40 -2.22
N ASP A 44 1.87 -15.61 -2.81
CA ASP A 44 2.96 -16.58 -2.74
C ASP A 44 4.27 -16.06 -3.39
N ALA A 45 4.22 -14.99 -4.17
CA ALA A 45 5.42 -14.32 -4.69
C ALA A 45 6.26 -13.68 -3.58
N ASN A 46 5.68 -13.40 -2.40
CA ASN A 46 6.38 -12.88 -1.23
C ASN A 46 7.17 -13.98 -0.50
N ILE A 47 8.12 -14.60 -1.19
CA ILE A 47 8.97 -15.68 -0.68
C ILE A 47 9.97 -15.24 0.41
N TYR A 48 10.02 -13.93 0.70
CA TYR A 48 10.86 -13.29 1.71
C TYR A 48 10.11 -13.05 3.02
N GLU A 49 8.80 -13.36 3.05
CA GLU A 49 7.94 -13.21 4.23
C GLU A 49 7.97 -11.77 4.75
N ILE A 50 8.02 -10.79 3.84
CA ILE A 50 7.97 -9.37 4.21
C ILE A 50 6.57 -9.06 4.73
N ASP A 51 6.48 -8.58 5.96
CA ASP A 51 5.21 -8.23 6.57
C ASP A 51 5.21 -6.81 7.14
N PHE A 52 4.32 -5.95 6.63
CA PHE A 52 4.14 -4.59 7.15
C PHE A 52 3.30 -4.62 8.43
N THR A 53 3.94 -4.23 9.53
CA THR A 53 3.35 -4.30 10.89
C THR A 53 2.85 -2.94 11.38
N ARG A 54 3.41 -1.83 10.89
CA ARG A 54 2.94 -0.48 11.23
C ARG A 54 3.14 0.47 10.08
N PHE A 55 2.19 1.39 9.91
CA PHE A 55 2.25 2.45 8.92
C PHE A 55 1.70 3.74 9.54
N LYS A 56 2.49 4.81 9.46
CA LYS A 56 2.16 6.12 10.03
C LYS A 56 2.49 7.23 9.05
N ILE A 57 1.55 8.13 8.80
CA ILE A 57 1.76 9.34 7.99
C ILE A 57 1.73 10.55 8.93
N ARG A 58 2.73 11.43 8.81
CA ARG A 58 2.73 12.75 9.43
C ARG A 58 2.95 13.85 8.42
N ASP A 59 2.37 15.01 8.67
CA ASP A 59 2.75 16.26 8.01
C ASP A 59 4.12 16.69 8.53
N LEU A 60 5.07 16.96 7.64
CA LEU A 60 6.41 17.40 8.04
C LEU A 60 6.49 18.87 8.40
N GLU A 61 5.54 19.70 7.95
CA GLU A 61 5.52 21.13 8.30
C GLU A 61 4.95 21.34 9.71
N SER A 62 3.83 20.70 10.05
CA SER A 62 3.18 20.85 11.37
C SER A 62 3.56 19.77 12.39
N GLY A 63 4.11 18.63 11.95
CA GLY A 63 4.34 17.46 12.80
C GLY A 63 3.07 16.67 13.14
N ALA A 64 1.90 17.08 12.65
CA ALA A 64 0.63 16.41 12.94
C ALA A 64 0.59 15.00 12.34
N VAL A 65 0.18 14.01 13.13
CA VAL A 65 -0.07 12.65 12.64
C VAL A 65 -1.40 12.64 11.89
N LEU A 66 -1.35 12.35 10.60
CA LEU A 66 -2.49 12.35 9.70
C LEU A 66 -3.17 10.99 9.66
N PHE A 67 -2.39 9.92 9.82
CA PHE A 67 -2.86 8.54 9.80
C PHE A 67 -1.89 7.64 10.55
N GLU A 68 -2.41 6.64 11.25
CA GLU A 68 -1.60 5.60 11.85
C GLU A 68 -2.40 4.30 11.94
N ILE A 69 -1.76 3.19 11.56
CA ILE A 69 -2.28 1.85 11.73
C ILE A 69 -1.14 0.92 12.16
N ALA A 70 -1.44 0.03 13.10
CA ALA A 70 -0.55 -1.05 13.49
C ALA A 70 -1.34 -2.36 13.44
N LYS A 71 -0.73 -3.42 12.93
CA LYS A 71 -1.26 -4.77 13.09
C LYS A 71 -1.25 -5.11 14.59
N PRO A 72 -2.32 -5.72 15.12
CA PRO A 72 -2.29 -6.21 16.49
C PRO A 72 -1.13 -7.20 16.63
N VAL A 73 -0.36 -7.06 17.72
CA VAL A 73 0.74 -7.97 18.01
C VAL A 73 0.10 -9.29 18.43
N HIS A 74 0.07 -10.29 17.55
CA HIS A 74 -0.17 -11.65 17.98
C HIS A 74 1.11 -12.10 18.72
N ASP A 75 1.13 -11.90 20.03
CA ASP A 75 2.14 -12.50 20.89
C ASP A 75 2.03 -14.02 20.74
N ASN A 76 2.93 -14.61 19.95
CA ASN A 76 3.19 -16.04 19.94
C ASN A 76 3.94 -16.45 21.21
N LEU A 77 3.35 -16.15 22.37
CA LEU A 77 3.80 -16.60 23.68
C LEU A 77 2.65 -17.37 24.35
N LYS A 78 2.62 -18.67 24.03
CA LYS A 78 2.08 -19.78 24.83
C LYS A 78 0.80 -19.50 25.62
N ASP A 79 -0.32 -20.08 25.17
CA ASP A 79 -1.05 -20.99 26.06
C ASP A 79 -1.63 -22.17 25.28
N GLY A 80 -1.48 -23.36 25.83
CA GLY A 80 -2.03 -24.57 25.24
C GLY A 80 -3.52 -24.65 25.57
N GLY A 81 -4.38 -24.69 24.55
CA GLY A 81 -5.80 -24.87 24.80
C GLY A 81 -6.68 -24.68 23.57
N ASP A 82 -7.03 -25.81 22.98
CA ASP A 82 -8.17 -26.08 22.11
C ASP A 82 -8.13 -25.60 20.65
N LYS A 83 -8.13 -26.60 19.76
CA LYS A 83 -8.36 -26.44 18.33
C LYS A 83 -9.87 -26.29 18.14
N THR A 84 -10.33 -25.06 17.95
CA THR A 84 -11.61 -24.84 17.26
C THR A 84 -11.32 -24.61 15.79
N ASP A 85 -11.64 -25.64 15.00
CA ASP A 85 -11.75 -25.60 13.55
C ASP A 85 -12.76 -24.51 13.14
N ASN A 86 -12.27 -23.28 12.97
CA ASN A 86 -12.90 -22.29 12.12
C ASN A 86 -11.97 -22.15 10.91
N ASP A 87 -12.22 -22.96 9.88
CA ASP A 87 -11.86 -22.68 8.48
C ASP A 87 -12.59 -21.39 8.05
N GLU A 88 -12.30 -20.26 8.70
CA GLU A 88 -12.47 -18.97 8.07
C GLU A 88 -11.52 -19.00 6.88
N ILE A 89 -12.09 -18.95 5.67
CA ILE A 89 -11.37 -18.66 4.45
C ILE A 89 -10.62 -17.36 4.73
N VAL A 90 -9.36 -17.46 5.19
CA VAL A 90 -8.48 -16.32 5.36
C VAL A 90 -8.30 -15.85 3.94
N ASP A 91 -9.04 -14.80 3.58
CA ASP A 91 -8.95 -14.22 2.25
C ASP A 91 -7.46 -13.92 2.05
N HIS A 92 -6.83 -14.65 1.13
CA HIS A 92 -5.40 -14.54 0.87
C HIS A 92 -5.05 -13.12 0.37
N ASN A 93 -6.07 -12.33 0.00
CA ASN A 93 -5.95 -10.92 -0.36
C ASN A 93 -6.30 -9.95 0.79
N SER A 94 -6.67 -10.46 1.98
CA SER A 94 -7.04 -9.69 3.16
C SER A 94 -5.84 -8.87 3.66
N GLY A 95 -5.85 -7.58 3.32
CA GLY A 95 -4.79 -6.62 3.71
C GLY A 95 -4.00 -6.02 2.55
N ARG A 96 -4.18 -6.50 1.30
CA ARG A 96 -3.55 -5.91 0.10
C ARG A 96 -4.36 -4.76 -0.51
N PHE A 97 -5.46 -4.36 0.13
CA PHE A 97 -6.26 -3.20 -0.23
C PHE A 97 -6.51 -2.32 0.99
N VAL A 98 -6.29 -1.01 0.85
CA VAL A 98 -6.55 -0.02 1.91
C VAL A 98 -7.40 1.12 1.38
N ARG A 99 -8.46 1.46 2.11
CA ARG A 99 -9.32 2.62 1.83
C ARG A 99 -8.97 3.76 2.77
N TYR A 100 -8.50 4.86 2.22
CA TYR A 100 -8.15 6.04 2.98
C TYR A 100 -9.27 7.08 2.96
N GLN A 101 -9.58 7.63 4.13
CA GLN A 101 -10.44 8.80 4.27
C GLN A 101 -9.63 9.95 4.85
N PHE A 102 -9.39 10.96 4.02
CA PHE A 102 -8.70 12.18 4.37
C PHE A 102 -9.62 13.39 4.26
N THR A 103 -9.19 14.51 4.83
CA THR A 103 -9.86 15.80 4.68
C THR A 103 -9.34 16.53 3.44
N PRO A 104 -10.05 17.56 2.94
CA PRO A 104 -9.59 18.32 1.77
C PRO A 104 -8.24 19.02 2.00
N GLN A 105 -7.89 19.26 3.27
CA GLN A 105 -6.61 19.86 3.65
C GLN A 105 -5.42 18.98 3.28
N PHE A 106 -5.60 17.65 3.19
CA PHE A 106 -4.55 16.72 2.80
C PHE A 106 -3.99 17.03 1.40
N LEU A 107 -4.84 17.43 0.46
CA LEU A 107 -4.44 17.78 -0.92
C LEU A 107 -3.65 19.10 -1.01
N LYS A 108 -3.57 19.86 0.09
CA LYS A 108 -2.81 21.12 0.16
C LYS A 108 -1.46 20.96 0.85
N LEU A 109 -1.16 19.77 1.38
CA LEU A 109 0.13 19.49 2.00
C LEU A 109 1.23 19.50 0.94
N LYS A 110 2.42 19.99 1.30
CA LYS A 110 3.59 19.96 0.41
C LYS A 110 4.40 18.69 0.61
N THR A 111 4.62 18.31 1.86
CA THR A 111 5.50 17.20 2.19
C THR A 111 4.94 16.41 3.36
N VAL A 112 4.87 15.09 3.21
CA VAL A 112 4.49 14.17 4.28
C VAL A 112 5.57 13.12 4.48
N GLY A 113 5.77 12.70 5.73
CA GLY A 113 6.63 11.58 6.08
C GLY A 113 5.78 10.36 6.37
N ALA A 114 6.01 9.26 5.65
CA ALA A 114 5.39 7.98 5.95
C ALA A 114 6.42 7.04 6.60
N THR A 115 6.26 6.80 7.89
CA THR A 115 7.03 5.80 8.62
C THR A 115 6.38 4.43 8.43
N VAL A 116 7.15 3.45 8.00
CA VAL A 116 6.74 2.06 7.84
C VAL A 116 7.61 1.15 8.69
N GLU A 117 6.98 0.22 9.40
CA GLU A 117 7.67 -0.83 10.13
C GLU A 117 7.27 -2.18 9.56
N PHE A 118 8.26 -3.03 9.31
CA PHE A 118 8.04 -4.34 8.69
C PHE A 118 9.03 -5.37 9.19
N THR A 119 8.64 -6.64 9.12
CA THR A 119 9.52 -7.77 9.41
C THR A 119 9.97 -8.43 8.11
N VAL A 120 11.12 -9.09 8.17
CA VAL A 120 11.68 -9.91 7.09
C VAL A 120 11.86 -11.33 7.61
N GLY A 121 11.51 -12.31 6.79
CA GLY A 121 11.65 -13.72 7.10
C GLY A 121 13.08 -14.22 7.07
N SER A 122 13.22 -15.51 6.74
CA SER A 122 14.50 -16.21 6.83
C SER A 122 15.52 -15.86 5.73
N LYS A 123 15.07 -15.28 4.62
CA LYS A 123 15.92 -14.95 3.47
C LYS A 123 16.38 -13.50 3.52
N PRO A 124 17.65 -13.20 3.14
CA PRO A 124 18.10 -11.83 3.00
C PRO A 124 17.36 -11.15 1.84
N VAL A 125 17.09 -9.86 2.00
CA VAL A 125 16.40 -9.05 0.97
C VAL A 125 17.39 -8.03 0.43
N ASN A 126 17.71 -8.13 -0.85
CA ASN A 126 18.61 -7.21 -1.55
C ASN A 126 17.82 -6.31 -2.50
N GLY A 127 18.20 -5.03 -2.56
CA GLY A 127 17.57 -4.06 -3.46
C GLY A 127 16.06 -3.95 -3.24
N PHE A 128 15.61 -3.89 -1.98
CA PHE A 128 14.19 -3.77 -1.70
C PHE A 128 13.70 -2.40 -2.13
N ARG A 129 12.78 -2.35 -3.10
CA ARG A 129 12.34 -1.12 -3.74
C ARG A 129 10.81 -1.09 -3.82
N MET A 130 10.23 0.09 -3.64
CA MET A 130 8.81 0.33 -3.84
C MET A 130 8.58 1.40 -4.89
N ILE A 131 7.77 1.09 -5.89
CA ILE A 131 7.24 2.04 -6.86
C ILE A 131 5.76 2.21 -6.57
N GLU A 132 5.34 3.41 -6.19
CA GLU A 132 3.95 3.74 -5.90
C GLU A 132 3.43 4.75 -6.92
N ARG A 133 2.31 4.43 -7.57
CA ARG A 133 1.72 5.25 -8.63
C ARG A 133 0.33 5.68 -8.24
N HIS A 134 0.08 6.99 -8.23
CA HIS A 134 -1.22 7.58 -7.89
C HIS A 134 -1.93 8.09 -9.14
N PHE A 135 -3.20 7.77 -9.25
CA PHE A 135 -4.06 8.16 -10.37
C PHE A 135 -5.34 8.80 -9.85
N PHE A 136 -5.83 9.82 -10.56
CA PHE A 136 -7.22 10.25 -10.46
C PHE A 136 -7.90 9.85 -11.76
N ARG A 137 -8.85 8.92 -11.68
CA ARG A 137 -9.40 8.21 -12.86
C ARG A 137 -8.26 7.59 -13.67
N ASP A 138 -8.14 7.96 -14.95
CA ASP A 138 -7.11 7.48 -15.87
C ASP A 138 -5.89 8.41 -15.96
N LYS A 139 -5.78 9.43 -15.10
CA LYS A 139 -4.68 10.40 -15.14
C LYS A 139 -3.69 10.17 -14.02
N LEU A 140 -2.43 9.92 -14.38
CA LEU A 140 -1.32 9.85 -13.43
C LEU A 140 -1.15 11.21 -12.72
N LEU A 141 -1.21 11.18 -11.39
CA LEU A 141 -0.93 12.33 -10.53
C LEU A 141 0.55 12.42 -10.22
N LYS A 142 1.13 11.31 -9.75
CA LYS A 142 2.52 11.22 -9.32
C LYS A 142 2.98 9.77 -9.28
N THR A 143 4.27 9.56 -9.51
CA THR A 143 4.97 8.31 -9.19
C THR A 143 5.99 8.63 -8.11
N PHE A 144 5.99 7.80 -7.06
CA PHE A 144 7.00 7.76 -6.03
C PHE A 144 7.81 6.49 -6.20
N ASP A 145 9.11 6.59 -5.99
CA ASP A 145 10.07 5.51 -6.24
C ASP A 145 11.08 5.56 -5.10
N PHE A 146 10.97 4.59 -4.20
CA PHE A 146 11.75 4.55 -2.96
C PHE A 146 12.56 3.27 -2.89
N ASP A 147 13.81 3.43 -2.49
CA ASP A 147 14.73 2.34 -2.21
C ASP A 147 14.86 2.17 -0.69
N PHE A 148 14.51 1.00 -0.18
CA PHE A 148 14.72 0.61 1.23
C PHE A 148 16.14 0.11 1.46
N GLY A 149 16.81 -0.39 0.42
CA GLY A 149 18.13 -0.98 0.46
C GLY A 149 18.13 -2.45 0.87
N PHE A 150 19.15 -2.83 1.65
CA PHE A 150 19.32 -4.20 2.15
C PHE A 150 18.59 -4.39 3.47
N CYS A 151 17.82 -5.48 3.59
CA CYS A 151 17.18 -5.86 4.85
C CYS A 151 17.72 -7.20 5.35
N LEU A 152 18.10 -7.21 6.64
CA LEU A 152 18.64 -8.39 7.30
C LEU A 152 17.58 -9.49 7.43
N PRO A 153 17.95 -10.78 7.29
CA PRO A 153 17.07 -11.88 7.67
C PRO A 153 16.64 -11.79 9.14
N PHE A 154 15.45 -12.30 9.46
CA PHE A 154 14.89 -12.38 10.82
C PHE A 154 14.92 -11.05 11.58
N SER A 155 14.69 -9.95 10.88
CA SER A 155 14.79 -8.61 11.46
C SER A 155 13.47 -7.85 11.38
N ARG A 156 13.30 -6.89 12.29
CA ARG A 156 12.32 -5.82 12.19
C ARG A 156 13.03 -4.58 11.69
N ASN A 157 12.48 -3.96 10.67
CA ASN A 157 13.03 -2.79 9.99
C ASN A 157 12.03 -1.64 10.09
N THR A 158 12.58 -0.43 10.15
CA THR A 158 11.82 0.81 10.10
C THR A 158 12.39 1.68 8.99
N CYS A 159 11.55 2.16 8.09
CA CYS A 159 11.92 3.09 7.03
C CYS A 159 10.98 4.30 7.07
N GLU A 160 11.48 5.47 6.69
CA GLU A 160 10.66 6.66 6.53
C GLU A 160 10.81 7.19 5.11
N HIS A 161 9.70 7.17 4.38
CA HIS A 161 9.62 7.73 3.04
C HIS A 161 9.09 9.16 3.10
N ILE A 162 9.79 10.06 2.41
CA ILE A 162 9.40 11.46 2.30
C ILE A 162 8.68 11.66 0.97
N TYR A 163 7.39 11.98 1.05
CA TYR A 163 6.55 12.24 -0.12
C TYR A 163 6.47 13.74 -0.35
N GLU A 164 6.99 14.19 -1.49
CA GLU A 164 6.79 15.53 -1.99
C GLU A 164 5.60 15.55 -2.94
N PHE A 165 4.53 16.21 -2.52
CA PHE A 165 3.29 16.26 -3.28
C PHE A 165 3.42 17.21 -4.48
N PRO A 166 2.85 16.84 -5.63
CA PRO A 166 2.80 17.75 -6.77
C PRO A 166 1.87 18.94 -6.46
N ALA A 167 2.18 20.10 -7.05
CA ALA A 167 1.23 21.21 -7.03
C ALA A 167 0.00 20.87 -7.90
N LEU A 168 -1.14 20.64 -7.26
CA LEU A 168 -2.38 20.31 -7.93
C LEU A 168 -3.18 21.58 -8.27
N PRO A 169 -3.71 21.74 -9.50
CA PRO A 169 -4.61 22.84 -9.83
C PRO A 169 -5.88 22.82 -8.95
N ALA A 170 -6.39 24.00 -8.58
CA ALA A 170 -7.57 24.10 -7.72
C ALA A 170 -8.80 23.35 -8.26
N GLN A 171 -8.99 23.34 -9.58
CA GLN A 171 -10.07 22.58 -10.23
C GLN A 171 -9.93 21.07 -9.97
N LEU A 172 -8.71 20.52 -10.09
CA LEU A 172 -8.45 19.11 -9.84
C LEU A 172 -8.64 18.75 -8.35
N VAL A 173 -8.21 19.63 -7.44
CA VAL A 173 -8.45 19.44 -5.99
C VAL A 173 -9.95 19.37 -5.68
N ASN A 174 -10.75 20.24 -6.30
CA ASN A 174 -12.20 20.23 -6.13
C ASN A 174 -12.82 18.95 -6.70
N GLU A 175 -12.39 18.50 -7.89
CA GLU A 175 -12.85 17.24 -8.49
C GLU A 175 -12.49 16.05 -7.60
N MET A 176 -11.25 15.92 -7.15
CA MET A 176 -10.81 14.83 -6.27
C MET A 176 -11.57 14.82 -4.93
N THR A 177 -11.97 15.99 -4.43
CA THR A 177 -12.77 16.10 -3.21
C THR A 177 -14.23 15.68 -3.44
N ALA A 178 -14.81 16.04 -4.58
CA ALA A 178 -16.20 15.72 -4.94
C ALA A 178 -16.40 14.26 -5.38
N HIS A 179 -15.33 13.58 -5.79
CA HIS A 179 -15.34 12.23 -6.34
C HIS A 179 -14.53 11.25 -5.45
N PRO A 180 -15.06 10.86 -4.27
CA PRO A 180 -14.37 9.94 -3.38
C PRO A 180 -14.09 8.59 -4.06
N PHE A 181 -12.94 7.99 -3.78
CA PHE A 181 -12.50 6.67 -4.28
C PHE A 181 -12.23 6.58 -5.80
N GLU A 182 -12.35 7.69 -6.53
CA GLU A 182 -11.85 7.81 -7.90
C GLU A 182 -10.35 8.15 -7.98
N THR A 183 -9.76 8.57 -6.85
CA THR A 183 -8.30 8.57 -6.68
C THR A 183 -7.86 7.21 -6.18
N ARG A 184 -6.90 6.58 -6.86
CA ARG A 184 -6.42 5.23 -6.57
C ARG A 184 -4.90 5.15 -6.72
N SER A 185 -4.30 4.17 -6.06
CA SER A 185 -2.88 3.88 -6.21
C SER A 185 -2.58 2.39 -6.32
N ASP A 186 -1.49 2.11 -7.02
CA ASP A 186 -0.82 0.82 -7.00
C ASP A 186 0.55 1.01 -6.34
N SER A 187 0.85 0.19 -5.34
CA SER A 187 2.16 0.11 -4.67
C SER A 187 2.80 -1.22 -5.02
N PHE A 188 3.85 -1.19 -5.84
CA PHE A 188 4.59 -2.35 -6.33
C PHE A 188 5.90 -2.49 -5.57
N TYR A 189 6.16 -3.68 -5.03
CA TYR A 189 7.34 -3.96 -4.23
C TYR A 189 8.23 -4.98 -4.94
N PHE A 190 9.51 -4.64 -5.08
CA PHE A 190 10.50 -5.40 -5.81
C PHE A 190 11.64 -5.81 -4.90
N VAL A 191 12.17 -7.02 -5.12
CA VAL A 191 13.42 -7.51 -4.56
C VAL A 191 14.23 -8.06 -5.72
N ASP A 192 15.49 -7.64 -5.85
CA ASP A 192 16.34 -7.97 -7.02
C ASP A 192 15.60 -7.76 -8.37
N ASP A 193 14.93 -6.61 -8.51
CA ASP A 193 14.12 -6.20 -9.66
C ASP A 193 12.96 -7.15 -10.05
N CYS A 194 12.56 -8.04 -9.15
CA CYS A 194 11.43 -8.96 -9.33
C CYS A 194 10.26 -8.53 -8.44
N LEU A 195 9.06 -8.39 -9.02
CA LEU A 195 7.85 -8.07 -8.26
C LEU A 195 7.50 -9.20 -7.29
N ILE A 196 7.45 -8.88 -5.99
CA ILE A 196 7.12 -9.85 -4.92
C ILE A 196 5.80 -9.54 -4.20
N MET A 197 5.33 -8.30 -4.27
CA MET A 197 4.12 -7.86 -3.60
C MET A 197 3.51 -6.67 -4.33
N HIS A 198 2.19 -6.62 -4.36
CA HIS A 198 1.43 -5.55 -4.98
C HIS A 198 0.24 -5.22 -4.09
N ASN A 199 0.22 -3.99 -3.60
CA ASN A 199 -0.87 -3.45 -2.78
C ASN A 199 -1.62 -2.38 -3.57
N LYS A 200 -2.89 -2.21 -3.24
CA LYS A 200 -3.78 -1.23 -3.87
C LYS A 200 -4.41 -0.34 -2.80
N ALA A 201 -4.73 0.90 -3.18
CA ALA A 201 -5.53 1.76 -2.31
C ALA A 201 -6.48 2.67 -3.10
N ASP A 202 -7.53 3.12 -2.42
CA ASP A 202 -8.37 4.21 -2.87
C ASP A 202 -8.47 5.31 -1.81
N TYR A 203 -8.78 6.52 -2.26
CA TYR A 203 -8.70 7.72 -1.44
C TYR A 203 -9.97 8.56 -1.58
N ALA A 204 -10.52 8.97 -0.44
CA ALA A 204 -11.51 10.03 -0.34
C ALA A 204 -10.91 11.24 0.38
N TYR A 205 -11.27 12.44 -0.09
CA TYR A 205 -10.78 13.72 0.48
C TYR A 205 -11.91 14.58 1.04
N ASN A 206 -13.13 14.05 1.14
CA ASN A 206 -14.32 14.76 1.64
C ASN A 206 -14.41 14.82 3.18
N GLY A 207 -13.43 14.30 3.92
CA GLY A 207 -13.48 14.27 5.39
C GLY A 207 -14.57 13.35 5.96
N GLY A 208 -15.05 12.39 5.17
CA GLY A 208 -16.08 11.44 5.60
C GLY A 208 -17.52 11.95 5.53
N THR A 209 -17.76 13.13 4.92
CA THR A 209 -19.12 13.61 4.65
C THR A 209 -19.66 12.96 3.37
N VAL A 210 -20.73 12.18 3.51
CA VAL A 210 -21.48 11.60 2.38
C VAL A 210 -22.30 12.68 1.68
#